data_AF-A0A5W2LN23-F1
#
_entry.id   AF-A0A5W2LN23-F1
#
_cell.length_a   1.000
_cell.length_b   1.000
_cell.length_c   1.000
_cell.angle_alpha   90.00
_cell.angle_beta   90.00
_cell.angle_gamma   90.00
#
_symmetry.space_group_name_H-M   'P 1'
#
loop_
_entity.id
_entity.type
_entity.pdbx_description
1 polymer ?
#
loop_
_entity_poly.entity_id
_entity_poly.type
_entity_poly.pdbx_seq_one_letter_code
_entity_poly.pdbx_strand_id
1 'polypeptide(L)'
;MRKVTAAVMASTLAFSFLSHAAEVVTSDNWHPGDGAMQRSAQNHMFDGISLTEHQRQQMRDLMQQARHEQPPVNVSEMETMHRLVTAEKFDESAVRAQAEKMAQEQVARQVEMARVRNQMYRLLTPEQQAVLNEKHQQRMEQLRDVAQWQKSSSLKLLSSSNSRSQ
;
A
#
# COMPACT_ATOMS: atom_id res chain seq x y z
N MET A 1 -3.55 -54.40 -20.23
CA MET A 1 -3.56 -53.79 -18.89
C MET A 1 -2.63 -52.58 -18.90
N ARG A 2 -3.17 -51.34 -18.82
CA ARG A 2 -2.36 -50.10 -18.76
C ARG A 2 -2.15 -49.75 -17.30
N LYS A 3 -0.89 -49.60 -16.86
CA LYS A 3 -0.55 -49.09 -15.52
C LYS A 3 -0.24 -47.60 -15.65
N VAL A 4 -1.00 -46.77 -14.96
CA VAL A 4 -0.74 -45.32 -14.83
C VAL A 4 -0.15 -45.13 -13.44
N THR A 5 1.10 -44.68 -13.37
CA THR A 5 1.78 -44.39 -12.12
C THR A 5 1.68 -42.89 -11.87
N ALA A 6 0.84 -42.49 -10.92
CA ALA A 6 0.77 -41.11 -10.45
C ALA A 6 1.94 -40.83 -9.49
N ALA A 7 2.73 -39.80 -9.77
CA ALA A 7 3.75 -39.29 -8.86
C ALA A 7 3.18 -38.05 -8.14
N VAL A 8 2.92 -38.21 -6.85
CA VAL A 8 2.56 -37.10 -5.94
C VAL A 8 3.86 -36.53 -5.38
N MET A 9 4.19 -35.30 -5.77
CA MET A 9 5.31 -34.55 -5.19
C MET A 9 4.87 -33.94 -3.87
N ALA A 10 5.31 -34.54 -2.76
CA ALA A 10 5.20 -33.96 -1.43
C ALA A 10 6.28 -32.88 -1.26
N SER A 11 5.89 -31.60 -1.36
CA SER A 11 6.75 -30.47 -1.02
C SER A 11 6.57 -30.10 0.44
N THR A 12 7.53 -30.48 1.28
CA THR A 12 7.63 -30.04 2.67
C THR A 12 8.17 -28.62 2.73
N LEU A 13 7.30 -27.63 2.87
CA LEU A 13 7.69 -26.29 3.32
C LEU A 13 7.52 -26.21 4.84
N ALA A 14 8.62 -26.40 5.56
CA ALA A 14 8.70 -26.11 6.99
C ALA A 14 8.89 -24.60 7.17
N PHE A 15 7.81 -23.89 7.51
CA PHE A 15 7.85 -22.55 8.07
C PHE A 15 7.97 -22.66 9.59
N SER A 16 9.05 -22.15 10.15
CA SER A 16 9.26 -22.08 11.61
C SER A 16 8.37 -20.99 12.21
N PHE A 17 7.37 -21.39 12.98
CA PHE A 17 6.52 -20.49 13.77
C PHE A 17 7.21 -20.14 15.09
N LEU A 18 7.33 -18.83 15.40
CA LEU A 18 7.47 -18.37 16.78
C LEU A 18 6.07 -18.08 17.31
N SER A 19 5.69 -18.82 18.35
CA SER A 19 4.37 -18.86 18.95
C SER A 19 3.91 -17.52 19.54
N HIS A 20 2.72 -17.07 19.17
CA HIS A 20 1.72 -16.52 20.09
C HIS A 20 0.36 -17.14 19.75
N ALA A 21 -0.39 -17.47 20.79
CA ALA A 21 -1.52 -18.39 20.77
C ALA A 21 -2.79 -17.80 20.15
N ALA A 22 -3.48 -18.67 19.41
CA ALA A 22 -4.93 -18.74 19.19
C ALA A 22 -5.67 -17.45 18.79
N GLU A 23 -5.61 -17.13 17.49
CA GLU A 23 -6.83 -16.99 16.66
C GLU A 23 -6.41 -17.12 15.19
N VAL A 24 -7.30 -17.64 14.36
CA VAL A 24 -7.07 -17.96 12.94
C VAL A 24 -6.71 -16.68 12.18
N VAL A 25 -5.41 -16.48 11.92
CA VAL A 25 -4.92 -15.42 11.05
C VAL A 25 -4.91 -15.95 9.62
N THR A 26 -6.00 -15.71 8.90
CA THR A 26 -6.01 -15.61 7.45
C THR A 26 -5.10 -14.45 7.05
N SER A 27 -3.81 -14.72 6.88
CA SER A 27 -2.85 -13.75 6.34
C SER A 27 -2.94 -13.75 4.80
N ASP A 28 -4.10 -13.36 4.27
CA ASP A 28 -4.20 -12.95 2.87
C ASP A 28 -3.59 -11.57 2.75
N ASN A 29 -2.28 -11.54 2.49
CA ASN A 29 -1.51 -10.33 2.24
C ASN A 29 -1.87 -9.75 0.85
N TRP A 30 -3.16 -9.45 0.63
CA TRP A 30 -3.58 -8.41 -0.30
C TRP A 30 -3.43 -7.07 0.44
N HIS A 31 -2.20 -6.73 0.79
CA HIS A 31 -1.91 -5.35 1.14
C HIS A 31 -2.20 -4.52 -0.11
N PRO A 32 -3.03 -3.48 -0.04
CA PRO A 32 -2.89 -2.36 -0.95
C PRO A 32 -1.54 -1.71 -0.60
N GLY A 33 -0.41 -2.38 -0.88
CA GLY A 33 0.89 -2.06 -0.31
C GLY A 33 1.41 -0.69 -0.76
N ASP A 34 1.23 -0.40 -2.05
CA ASP A 34 1.52 0.94 -2.57
C ASP A 34 0.48 1.97 -2.12
N GLY A 35 -0.77 1.55 -1.92
CA GLY A 35 -1.85 2.43 -1.48
C GLY A 35 -1.83 2.73 0.02
N ALA A 36 -1.32 1.85 0.88
CA ALA A 36 -1.33 1.97 2.33
C ALA A 36 -0.19 2.86 2.82
N MET A 37 1.02 2.69 2.27
CA MET A 37 2.10 3.65 2.49
C MET A 37 1.76 5.02 1.90
N GLN A 38 1.12 5.07 0.72
CA GLN A 38 0.72 6.35 0.14
C GLN A 38 -0.46 6.98 0.87
N ARG A 39 -1.45 6.21 1.35
CA ARG A 39 -2.55 6.71 2.19
C ARG A 39 -2.06 7.19 3.55
N SER A 40 -1.14 6.48 4.20
CA SER A 40 -0.55 6.93 5.46
C SER A 40 0.30 8.18 5.23
N ALA A 41 1.27 8.15 4.31
CA ALA A 41 2.12 9.29 4.02
C ALA A 41 1.34 10.54 3.58
N GLN A 42 0.22 10.36 2.87
CA GLN A 42 -0.62 11.46 2.44
C GLN A 42 -1.58 12.00 3.52
N ASN A 43 -2.03 11.17 4.47
CA ASN A 43 -2.79 11.65 5.63
C ASN A 43 -1.92 12.50 6.58
N HIS A 44 -0.61 12.25 6.59
CA HIS A 44 0.36 12.93 7.44
C HIS A 44 1.02 14.15 6.78
N MET A 45 0.47 14.69 5.68
CA MET A 45 1.10 15.81 4.96
C MET A 45 1.27 17.07 5.83
N PHE A 46 0.29 17.37 6.69
CA PHE A 46 0.27 18.58 7.51
C PHE A 46 0.78 18.36 8.93
N ASP A 47 1.40 17.21 9.21
CA ASP A 47 1.80 16.82 10.56
C ASP A 47 2.94 17.68 11.12
N GLY A 48 2.69 18.20 12.32
CA GLY A 48 3.58 19.10 13.04
C GLY A 48 3.78 20.46 12.36
N ILE A 49 2.82 20.90 11.54
CA ILE A 49 2.67 22.32 11.18
C ILE A 49 1.85 22.98 12.30
N SER A 50 2.37 24.08 12.87
CA SER A 50 1.65 24.84 13.89
C SER A 50 0.49 25.60 13.25
N LEU A 51 -0.73 25.07 13.36
CA LEU A 51 -1.95 25.67 12.83
C LEU A 51 -2.68 26.49 13.89
N THR A 52 -3.28 27.61 13.48
CA THR A 52 -4.27 28.32 14.31
C THR A 52 -5.52 27.45 14.49
N GLU A 53 -6.34 27.73 15.52
CA GLU A 53 -7.59 26.99 15.71
C GLU A 53 -8.50 27.09 14.48
N HIS A 54 -8.59 28.29 13.92
CA HIS A 54 -9.41 28.55 12.73
C HIS A 54 -8.92 27.73 11.53
N GLN A 55 -7.62 27.73 11.22
CA GLN A 55 -7.05 26.90 10.15
C GLN A 55 -7.33 25.41 10.39
N ARG A 56 -7.15 24.94 11.63
CA ARG A 56 -7.38 23.54 11.99
C ARG A 56 -8.83 23.13 11.78
N GLN A 57 -9.78 24.00 12.15
CA GLN A 57 -11.20 23.77 11.92
C GLN A 57 -11.51 23.68 10.42
N GLN A 58 -11.07 24.65 9.62
CA GLN A 58 -11.29 24.65 8.18
C GLN A 58 -10.69 23.40 7.50
N MET A 59 -9.50 22.99 7.92
CA MET A 59 -8.84 21.79 7.40
C MET A 59 -9.60 20.50 7.78
N ARG A 60 -10.15 20.42 9.00
CA ARG A 60 -11.02 19.31 9.42
C ARG A 60 -12.27 19.24 8.56
N ASP A 61 -12.95 20.37 8.35
CA ASP A 61 -14.20 20.43 7.61
C ASP A 61 -13.98 20.02 6.15
N LEU A 62 -12.92 20.53 5.50
CA LEU A 62 -12.54 20.13 4.14
C LEU A 62 -12.28 18.62 4.03
N MET A 63 -11.55 18.04 5.00
CA MET A 63 -11.24 16.61 5.00
C MET A 63 -12.47 15.75 5.29
N GLN A 64 -13.38 16.20 6.14
CA GLN A 64 -14.63 15.49 6.43
C GLN A 64 -15.54 15.49 5.21
N GLN A 65 -15.70 16.64 4.55
CA GLN A 65 -16.47 16.76 3.32
C GLN A 65 -15.90 15.84 2.23
N ALA A 66 -14.58 15.88 2.03
CA ALA A 66 -13.90 15.03 1.04
C ALA A 66 -14.09 13.53 1.31
N ARG A 67 -14.14 13.11 2.57
CA ARG A 67 -14.42 11.72 2.96
C ARG A 67 -15.86 11.32 2.69
N HIS A 68 -16.80 12.27 2.85
CA HIS A 68 -18.21 12.03 2.58
C HIS A 68 -18.50 11.92 1.07
N GLU A 69 -17.84 12.76 0.26
CA GLU A 69 -17.99 12.76 -1.20
C GLU A 69 -17.25 11.60 -1.87
N GLN A 70 -16.25 11.02 -1.21
CA GLN A 70 -15.52 9.88 -1.76
C GLN A 70 -16.35 8.60 -1.74
N PRO A 71 -16.48 7.91 -2.88
CA PRO A 71 -17.16 6.63 -2.91
C PRO A 71 -16.41 5.64 -2.01
N PRO A 72 -17.14 4.81 -1.24
CA PRO A 72 -16.54 3.79 -0.42
C PRO A 72 -15.76 2.78 -1.28
N VAL A 73 -14.88 2.01 -0.64
CA VAL A 73 -14.15 0.94 -1.33
C VAL A 73 -15.15 -0.07 -1.90
N ASN A 74 -15.01 -0.39 -3.19
CA ASN A 74 -15.88 -1.32 -3.88
C ASN A 74 -15.55 -2.77 -3.48
N VAL A 75 -16.27 -3.30 -2.49
CA VAL A 75 -16.03 -4.66 -1.96
C VAL A 75 -16.23 -5.74 -3.03
N SER A 76 -17.16 -5.54 -3.97
CA SER A 76 -17.40 -6.49 -5.06
C SER A 76 -16.18 -6.66 -5.97
N GLU A 77 -15.40 -5.59 -6.18
CA GLU A 77 -14.17 -5.65 -6.95
C GLU A 77 -13.06 -6.39 -6.21
N MET A 78 -13.01 -6.27 -4.88
CA MET A 78 -12.08 -7.02 -4.05
C MET A 78 -12.40 -8.52 -4.07
N GLU A 79 -13.67 -8.89 -3.93
CA GLU A 79 -14.13 -10.29 -4.04
C GLU A 79 -13.84 -10.88 -5.42
N THR A 80 -14.03 -10.08 -6.47
CA THR A 80 -13.73 -10.50 -7.85
C THR A 80 -12.24 -10.75 -8.02
N MET A 81 -11.39 -9.85 -7.54
CA MET A 81 -9.94 -10.08 -7.54
C MET A 81 -9.55 -11.33 -6.74
N HIS A 82 -10.14 -11.53 -5.56
CA HIS A 82 -9.87 -12.72 -4.75
C HIS A 82 -10.24 -14.02 -5.47
N ARG A 83 -11.38 -14.06 -6.18
CA ARG A 83 -11.77 -15.22 -7.01
C ARG A 83 -10.79 -15.49 -8.14
N LEU A 84 -10.28 -14.44 -8.79
CA LEU A 84 -9.29 -14.60 -9.87
C LEU A 84 -7.96 -15.14 -9.35
N VAL A 85 -7.55 -14.73 -8.14
CA VAL A 85 -6.32 -15.19 -7.49
C VAL A 85 -6.44 -16.63 -6.98
N THR A 86 -7.62 -17.05 -6.55
CA THR A 86 -7.89 -18.39 -6.01
C THR A 86 -8.38 -19.39 -7.07
N ALA A 87 -8.45 -18.99 -8.34
CA ALA A 87 -8.88 -19.85 -9.44
C ALA A 87 -7.90 -21.01 -9.67
N GLU A 88 -8.41 -22.18 -10.06
CA GLU A 88 -7.60 -23.37 -10.36
C GLU A 88 -6.58 -23.13 -11.48
N LYS A 89 -6.92 -22.26 -12.44
CA LYS A 89 -6.03 -21.81 -13.51
C LYS A 89 -5.92 -20.29 -13.46
N PHE A 90 -4.69 -19.81 -13.51
CA PHE A 90 -4.41 -18.39 -13.53
C PHE A 90 -4.78 -17.78 -14.89
N ASP A 91 -5.68 -16.79 -14.87
CA ASP A 91 -6.05 -15.99 -16.03
C ASP A 91 -5.45 -14.58 -15.90
N GLU A 92 -4.27 -14.41 -16.49
CA GLU A 92 -3.55 -13.14 -16.49
C GLU A 92 -4.37 -12.00 -17.12
N SER A 93 -5.16 -12.30 -18.14
CA SER A 93 -5.94 -11.30 -18.86
C SER A 93 -7.09 -10.77 -18.00
N ALA A 94 -7.78 -11.66 -17.30
CA ALA A 94 -8.85 -11.30 -16.37
C ALA A 94 -8.31 -10.54 -15.16
N VAL A 95 -7.16 -10.95 -14.60
CA VAL A 95 -6.50 -10.24 -13.50
C VAL A 95 -6.08 -8.84 -13.93
N ARG A 96 -5.49 -8.68 -15.11
CA ARG A 96 -5.10 -7.37 -15.65
C ARG A 96 -6.31 -6.45 -15.80
N ALA A 97 -7.40 -6.93 -16.41
CA ALA A 97 -8.61 -6.15 -16.59
C ALA A 97 -9.23 -5.72 -15.25
N GLN A 98 -9.27 -6.62 -14.26
CA GLN A 98 -9.77 -6.30 -12.92
C GLN A 98 -8.88 -5.28 -12.21
N ALA A 99 -7.55 -5.40 -12.34
CA ALA A 99 -6.61 -4.45 -11.76
C ALA A 99 -6.73 -3.05 -12.39
N GLU A 100 -6.88 -2.97 -13.72
CA GLU A 100 -7.09 -1.70 -14.43
C GLU A 100 -8.37 -1.00 -13.97
N LYS A 101 -9.46 -1.75 -13.78
CA LYS A 101 -10.73 -1.22 -13.26
C LYS A 101 -10.56 -0.62 -11.87
N MET A 102 -9.95 -1.36 -10.94
CA MET A 102 -9.67 -0.88 -9.59
C MET A 102 -8.72 0.34 -9.59
N ALA A 103 -7.74 0.36 -10.50
CA ALA A 103 -6.81 1.47 -10.65
C ALA A 103 -7.51 2.76 -11.11
N GLN A 104 -8.47 2.67 -12.04
CA GLN A 104 -9.25 3.84 -12.48
C GLN A 104 -10.01 4.50 -11.32
N GLU A 105 -10.66 3.70 -10.47
CA GLU A 105 -11.32 4.24 -9.28
C GLU A 105 -10.31 4.88 -8.32
N GLN A 106 -9.13 4.26 -8.15
CA GLN A 106 -8.09 4.76 -7.28
C GLN A 106 -7.50 6.09 -7.77
N VAL A 107 -7.31 6.24 -9.08
CA VAL A 107 -6.87 7.51 -9.69
C VAL A 107 -7.88 8.62 -9.41
N ALA A 108 -9.17 8.36 -9.59
CA ALA A 108 -10.21 9.35 -9.29
C ALA A 108 -10.16 9.81 -7.82
N ARG A 109 -10.04 8.87 -6.88
CA ARG A 109 -9.87 9.18 -5.44
C ARG A 109 -8.60 9.98 -5.16
N GLN A 110 -7.48 9.63 -5.79
CA GLN A 110 -6.21 10.35 -5.60
C GLN A 110 -6.28 11.79 -6.10
N VAL A 111 -6.92 12.03 -7.24
CA VAL A 111 -7.10 13.38 -7.80
C VAL A 111 -7.98 14.24 -6.88
N GLU A 112 -9.08 13.69 -6.37
CA GLU A 112 -9.96 14.41 -5.43
C GLU A 112 -9.20 14.79 -4.15
N MET A 113 -8.52 13.81 -3.55
CA MET A 113 -7.71 14.05 -2.36
C MET A 113 -6.58 15.05 -2.62
N ALA A 114 -5.96 15.04 -3.80
CA ALA A 114 -4.93 16.02 -4.16
C ALA A 114 -5.52 17.44 -4.24
N ARG A 115 -6.73 17.60 -4.79
CA ARG A 115 -7.44 18.88 -4.84
C ARG A 115 -7.73 19.42 -3.45
N VAL A 116 -8.27 18.58 -2.56
CA VAL A 116 -8.58 18.95 -1.17
C VAL A 116 -7.30 19.37 -0.43
N ARG A 117 -6.20 18.61 -0.58
CA ARG A 117 -4.90 18.96 0.02
C ARG A 117 -4.36 20.28 -0.52
N ASN A 118 -4.55 20.56 -1.81
CA ASN A 118 -4.16 21.85 -2.38
C ASN A 118 -4.97 23.00 -1.75
N GLN A 119 -6.27 22.83 -1.54
CA GLN A 119 -7.10 23.82 -0.85
C GLN A 119 -6.61 24.04 0.59
N MET A 120 -6.33 22.97 1.33
CA MET A 120 -5.76 23.05 2.68
C MET A 120 -4.40 23.75 2.69
N TYR A 121 -3.52 23.47 1.72
CA TYR A 121 -2.23 24.12 1.59
C TYR A 121 -2.36 25.64 1.40
N ARG A 122 -3.38 26.09 0.65
CA ARG A 122 -3.67 27.52 0.45
C ARG A 122 -4.19 28.24 1.69
N LEU A 123 -4.60 27.51 2.73
CA LEU A 123 -4.97 28.11 4.03
C LEU A 123 -3.75 28.44 4.90
N LEU A 124 -2.57 27.91 4.54
CA LEU A 124 -1.33 28.11 5.28
C LEU A 124 -0.70 29.45 4.95
N THR A 125 -0.03 30.05 5.94
CA THR A 125 0.84 31.22 5.72
C THR A 125 2.11 30.82 4.96
N PRO A 126 2.82 31.76 4.31
CA PRO A 126 4.09 31.47 3.64
C PRO A 126 5.11 30.77 4.53
N GLU A 127 5.18 31.13 5.81
CA GLU A 127 6.09 30.53 6.79
C GLU A 127 5.70 29.07 7.08
N GLN A 128 4.40 28.80 7.27
CA GLN A 128 3.90 27.43 7.45
C GLN A 128 4.14 26.56 6.21
N GLN A 129 4.01 27.13 5.02
CA GLN A 129 4.29 26.44 3.76
C GLN A 129 5.78 26.08 3.63
N ALA A 130 6.68 26.97 4.05
CA ALA A 130 8.11 26.70 4.07
C ALA A 130 8.46 25.51 4.99
N VAL A 131 7.91 25.50 6.21
CA VAL A 131 8.08 24.38 7.16
C VAL A 131 7.52 23.07 6.59
N LEU A 132 6.36 23.13 5.92
CA LEU A 132 5.77 21.95 5.26
C LEU A 132 6.70 21.38 4.18
N ASN A 133 7.26 22.24 3.34
CA ASN A 133 8.17 21.83 2.27
C ASN A 133 9.47 21.25 2.82
N GLU A 134 10.03 21.82 3.89
CA GLU A 134 11.21 21.27 4.57
C GLU A 134 10.94 19.86 5.12
N LYS A 135 9.83 19.68 5.83
CA LYS A 135 9.42 18.36 6.34
C LYS A 135 9.18 17.36 5.23
N HIS A 136 8.62 17.80 4.10
CA HIS A 136 8.46 16.95 2.93
C HIS A 136 9.81 16.47 2.40
N GLN A 137 10.80 17.36 2.28
CA GLN A 137 12.16 17.00 1.86
C GLN A 137 12.79 15.98 2.82
N GLN A 138 12.70 16.21 4.13
CA GLN A 138 13.20 15.27 5.15
C GLN A 138 12.56 13.88 5.00
N ARG A 139 11.23 13.83 4.80
CA ARG A 139 10.51 12.57 4.59
C ARG A 139 10.96 11.87 3.31
N MET A 140 11.18 12.62 2.22
CA MET A 140 11.64 12.04 0.96
C MET A 140 13.07 11.49 1.09
N GLU A 141 13.92 12.15 1.86
CA GLU A 141 15.28 11.65 2.13
C GLU A 141 15.25 10.33 2.90
N GLN A 142 14.45 10.25 3.97
CA GLN A 142 14.25 9.00 4.72
C GLN A 142 13.73 7.87 3.82
N LEU A 143 12.79 8.16 2.92
CA LEU A 143 12.29 7.16 1.97
C LEU A 143 13.35 6.71 0.97
N ARG A 144 14.23 7.61 0.50
CA ARG A 144 15.36 7.26 -0.37
C ARG A 144 16.34 6.36 0.35
N ASP A 145 16.66 6.66 1.61
CA ASP A 145 17.57 5.85 2.43
C ASP A 145 17.02 4.43 2.62
N VAL A 146 15.72 4.31 2.95
CA VAL A 146 15.05 3.01 3.07
C VAL A 146 15.09 2.25 1.74
N ALA A 147 14.83 2.93 0.62
CA ALA A 147 14.87 2.29 -0.71
C ALA A 147 16.29 1.79 -1.06
N GLN A 148 17.33 2.55 -0.72
CA GLN A 148 18.73 2.12 -0.89
C GLN A 148 19.08 0.93 0.01
N TRP A 149 18.58 0.94 1.25
CA TRP A 149 18.80 -0.15 2.19
C TRP A 149 18.10 -1.45 1.74
N GLN A 150 16.88 -1.36 1.21
CA GLN A 150 16.18 -2.51 0.62
C GLN A 150 16.97 -3.06 -0.57
N LYS A 151 17.44 -2.21 -1.48
CA LYS A 151 18.24 -2.63 -2.64
C LYS A 151 19.53 -3.36 -2.21
N SER A 152 20.26 -2.81 -1.24
CA SER A 152 21.51 -3.42 -0.75
C SER A 152 21.28 -4.71 0.04
N SER A 153 20.19 -4.79 0.80
CA SER A 153 19.79 -5.99 1.55
C SER A 153 19.38 -7.14 0.62
N SER A 154 18.59 -6.86 -0.43
CA SER A 154 18.25 -7.85 -1.47
C SER A 154 19.50 -8.40 -2.16
N LEU A 155 20.49 -7.56 -2.45
CA LEU A 155 21.76 -8.00 -3.06
C LEU A 155 22.59 -8.87 -2.11
N LYS A 156 22.62 -8.58 -0.80
CA LYS A 156 23.32 -9.41 0.20
C LYS A 156 22.68 -10.79 0.38
N LEU A 157 21.35 -10.87 0.40
CA LEU A 157 20.65 -12.15 0.52
C LEU A 157 20.95 -13.08 -0.67
N LEU A 158 20.92 -12.55 -1.89
CA LEU A 158 21.23 -13.30 -3.12
C LEU A 158 22.70 -13.77 -3.18
N SER A 159 23.65 -12.97 -2.66
CA SER A 159 25.06 -13.35 -2.61
C SER A 159 25.36 -14.44 -1.57
N SER A 160 24.59 -14.50 -0.48
CA SER A 160 24.76 -15.49 0.59
C SER A 160 24.21 -16.88 0.23
N SER A 161 23.21 -16.96 -0.64
CA SER A 161 22.69 -18.24 -1.16
C SER A 161 23.64 -18.93 -2.14
N ASN A 162 24.49 -18.17 -2.84
CA ASN A 162 25.38 -18.71 -3.88
C ASN A 162 26.71 -19.27 -3.32
N SER A 163 26.98 -19.11 -2.03
CA SER A 163 28.21 -19.54 -1.36
C SER A 163 28.02 -20.76 -0.45
N ARG A 164 26.81 -21.34 -0.42
CA ARG A 164 26.47 -22.51 0.42
C ARG A 164 26.29 -23.82 -0.36
N SER A 165 26.65 -23.83 -1.64
CA SER A 165 26.61 -25.00 -2.52
C SER A 165 28.00 -25.27 -3.11
N GLN A 166 28.94 -25.70 -2.27
CA GLN A 166 30.09 -26.53 -2.64
C GLN A 166 30.41 -27.48 -1.49
#